data_AF-A0A6A5TWU3-F1
#
_entry.id   AF-A0A6A5TWU3-F1
#
_cell.length_a   1.000
_cell.length_b   1.000
_cell.length_c   1.000
_cell.angle_alpha   90.00
_cell.angle_beta   90.00
_cell.angle_gamma   90.00
#
_symmetry.space_group_name_H-M   'P 1'
#
loop_
_entity.id
_entity.type
_entity.pdbx_description
1 polymer ?
#
loop_
_entity_poly.entity_id
_entity_poly.type
_entity_poly.pdbx_seq_one_letter_code
_entity_poly.pdbx_strand_id
1 'polypeptide(L)'
;MATPPQNPLQRNILAQIRVHRSMNTNTFDPRVWADWVQPNYHGRPNPPHNVDECIGDPDPADTCVACGATTACACIYDNWVNHTRTNWINRTTIQPVQSAGFGLFASECIPAGTILDEYCGELVPEDPTVSNEESTYWSNIPCGPRPSPATRYGRPVEIGQCAIDAQNRGSATRFVNHSCVPLAAIFEGRVGTQRRVKYVQTIVDIDEYQEIFVDYGEEWLKAEPHCWCGEKNCRKPNQAGGRRGPPPGGPGGPPPKAVAGRVARAGSV
;
A
#
# COMPACT_ATOMS: atom_id res chain seq x y z
N MET A 1 -1.22 -19.10 35.64
CA MET A 1 -2.41 -18.71 34.86
C MET A 1 -2.24 -19.28 33.46
N ALA A 2 -3.08 -20.25 33.08
CA ALA A 2 -2.98 -20.93 31.79
C ALA A 2 -3.59 -20.06 30.70
N THR A 3 -2.87 -19.86 29.60
CA THR A 3 -3.38 -19.23 28.37
C THR A 3 -4.59 -20.03 27.88
N PRO A 4 -5.72 -19.39 27.52
CA PRO A 4 -6.89 -20.12 27.04
C PRO A 4 -6.54 -20.85 25.73
N PRO A 5 -7.10 -22.06 25.50
CA PRO A 5 -6.80 -22.83 24.30
C PRO A 5 -7.27 -22.07 23.05
N GLN A 6 -6.33 -21.68 22.20
CA GLN A 6 -6.63 -21.06 20.91
C GLN A 6 -7.42 -22.03 20.03
N ASN A 7 -8.49 -21.53 19.41
CA ASN A 7 -9.39 -22.30 18.55
C ASN A 7 -8.61 -22.92 17.36
N PRO A 8 -8.75 -24.24 17.09
CA PRO A 8 -8.07 -24.91 15.97
C PRO A 8 -8.33 -24.28 14.58
N LEU A 9 -9.51 -23.68 14.36
CA LEU A 9 -9.82 -22.91 13.14
C LEU A 9 -8.96 -21.64 13.01
N GLN A 10 -8.65 -21.01 14.14
CA GLN A 10 -7.83 -19.79 14.21
C GLN A 10 -6.35 -20.11 13.92
N ARG A 11 -5.83 -21.25 14.39
CA ARG A 11 -4.50 -21.75 14.02
C ARG A 11 -4.40 -22.09 12.53
N ASN A 12 -5.45 -22.65 11.94
CA ASN A 12 -5.46 -23.03 10.52
C ASN A 12 -5.59 -21.82 9.59
N ILE A 13 -6.36 -20.79 9.96
CA ILE A 13 -6.43 -19.53 9.22
C ILE A 13 -5.08 -18.79 9.28
N LEU A 14 -4.42 -18.73 10.44
CA LEU A 14 -3.08 -18.14 10.57
C LEU A 14 -1.98 -18.95 9.84
N ALA A 15 -2.21 -20.23 9.56
CA ALA A 15 -1.32 -21.09 8.77
C ALA A 15 -1.63 -21.07 7.26
N GLN A 16 -2.88 -20.78 6.87
CA GLN A 16 -3.32 -20.67 5.47
C GLN A 16 -3.26 -19.24 4.91
N ILE A 17 -3.41 -18.23 5.77
CA ILE A 17 -2.76 -16.94 5.55
C ILE A 17 -1.29 -17.27 5.67
N ARG A 18 -0.62 -17.53 4.56
CA ARG A 18 0.83 -17.38 4.51
C ARG A 18 1.11 -15.91 4.81
N VAL A 19 1.14 -15.54 6.09
CA VAL A 19 2.14 -14.60 6.59
C VAL A 19 3.47 -15.36 6.47
N HIS A 20 3.85 -15.71 5.24
CA HIS A 20 5.24 -15.98 4.94
C HIS A 20 5.89 -14.68 5.35
N ARG A 21 6.55 -14.63 6.52
CA ARG A 21 7.38 -13.53 7.02
C ARG A 21 7.21 -12.32 6.10
N SER A 22 6.08 -11.62 6.25
CA SER A 22 5.47 -10.76 5.21
C SER A 22 6.57 -9.97 4.53
N MET A 23 6.59 -9.86 3.20
CA MET A 23 7.68 -9.14 2.54
C MET A 23 7.89 -7.80 3.23
N ASN A 24 9.15 -7.48 3.51
CA ASN A 24 9.52 -6.27 4.25
C ASN A 24 9.72 -5.10 3.31
N THR A 25 9.89 -5.37 2.03
CA THR A 25 10.33 -4.42 1.02
C THR A 25 9.68 -4.77 -0.29
N ASN A 26 9.63 -3.80 -1.19
CA ASN A 26 9.25 -4.06 -2.57
C ASN A 26 10.21 -5.08 -3.22
N THR A 27 9.68 -5.94 -4.09
CA THR A 27 10.48 -6.86 -4.91
C THR A 27 10.37 -6.50 -6.38
N PHE A 28 11.34 -6.98 -7.17
CA PHE A 28 11.44 -6.70 -8.59
C PHE A 28 11.77 -7.98 -9.35
N ASP A 29 11.07 -8.24 -10.45
CA ASP A 29 11.37 -9.35 -11.36
C ASP A 29 11.70 -8.80 -12.75
N PRO A 30 12.97 -8.82 -13.21
CA PRO A 30 13.34 -8.26 -14.49
C PRO A 30 12.65 -8.94 -15.69
N ARG A 31 12.12 -10.15 -15.53
CA ARG A 31 11.37 -10.85 -16.60
C ARG A 31 10.01 -10.20 -16.85
N VAL A 32 9.37 -9.65 -15.82
CA VAL A 32 8.12 -8.89 -15.95
C VAL A 32 8.34 -7.58 -16.69
N TRP A 33 9.55 -7.02 -16.56
CA TRP A 33 9.93 -5.75 -17.17
C TRP A 33 10.63 -5.89 -18.53
N ALA A 34 11.05 -7.10 -18.92
CA ALA A 34 11.88 -7.33 -20.11
C ALA A 34 11.23 -6.85 -21.41
N ASP A 35 9.91 -7.04 -21.55
CA ASP A 35 9.15 -6.68 -22.74
C ASP A 35 8.51 -5.28 -22.64
N TRP A 36 8.75 -4.57 -21.54
CA TRP A 36 7.98 -3.37 -21.18
C TRP A 36 8.86 -2.14 -20.99
N VAL A 37 8.74 -1.21 -21.94
CA VAL A 37 9.32 0.13 -21.85
C VAL A 37 8.24 1.07 -21.34
N GLN A 38 8.40 1.53 -20.11
CA GLN A 38 7.48 2.50 -19.50
C GLN A 38 7.50 3.82 -20.30
N PRO A 39 6.36 4.30 -20.86
CA PRO A 39 6.31 5.45 -21.76
C PRO A 39 6.97 6.72 -21.21
N ASN A 40 6.88 6.90 -19.89
CA ASN A 40 7.38 8.07 -19.16
C ASN A 40 8.62 7.76 -18.29
N TYR A 41 9.28 6.62 -18.51
CA TYR A 41 10.55 6.31 -17.86
C TYR A 41 11.70 6.91 -18.67
N HIS A 42 12.32 7.95 -18.13
CA HIS A 42 13.31 8.75 -18.86
C HIS A 42 14.77 8.46 -18.46
N GLY A 43 15.02 7.37 -17.72
CA GLY A 43 16.33 6.99 -17.22
C GLY A 43 17.05 5.91 -17.99
N ARG A 44 18.32 5.67 -17.64
CA ARG A 44 19.04 4.43 -17.97
C ARG A 44 19.37 3.70 -16.66
N PRO A 45 19.24 2.36 -16.63
CA PRO A 45 18.74 1.50 -17.70
C PRO A 45 17.22 1.62 -17.88
N ASN A 46 16.73 1.40 -19.11
CA ASN A 46 15.32 1.32 -19.46
C ASN A 46 15.12 0.08 -20.33
N PRO A 47 14.44 -0.98 -19.85
CA PRO A 47 13.76 -1.06 -18.55
C PRO A 47 14.73 -1.09 -17.34
N PRO A 48 14.27 -0.77 -16.11
CA PRO A 48 15.03 -0.99 -14.89
C PRO A 48 15.28 -2.49 -14.64
N HIS A 49 16.32 -2.83 -13.91
CA HIS A 49 16.67 -4.21 -13.56
C HIS A 49 16.42 -4.57 -12.10
N ASN A 50 16.25 -3.57 -11.23
CA ASN A 50 16.10 -3.75 -9.80
C ASN A 50 15.27 -2.62 -9.17
N VAL A 51 15.00 -2.76 -7.86
CA VAL A 51 14.19 -1.80 -7.10
C VAL A 51 14.87 -0.42 -7.03
N ASP A 52 16.19 -0.34 -6.90
CA ASP A 52 16.90 0.94 -6.80
C ASP A 52 16.86 1.73 -8.11
N GLU A 53 16.99 1.05 -9.25
CA GLU A 53 16.82 1.68 -10.56
C GLU A 53 15.37 2.09 -10.81
N CYS A 54 14.41 1.31 -10.31
CA CYS A 54 12.99 1.60 -10.48
C CYS A 54 12.52 2.77 -9.61
N ILE A 55 12.80 2.77 -8.31
CA ILE A 55 12.23 3.73 -7.35
C ILE A 55 13.28 4.47 -6.50
N GLY A 56 14.57 4.41 -6.85
CA GLY A 56 15.69 4.88 -6.02
C GLY A 56 16.26 6.28 -6.27
N ASP A 57 15.53 7.17 -6.94
CA ASP A 57 15.95 8.58 -7.15
C ASP A 57 14.88 9.58 -6.67
N PRO A 58 14.47 9.56 -5.39
CA PRO A 58 13.37 10.39 -4.87
C PRO A 58 13.66 11.90 -4.94
N ASP A 59 12.66 12.78 -5.09
CA ASP A 59 12.90 14.23 -4.99
C ASP A 59 13.35 14.60 -3.56
N PRO A 60 14.54 15.20 -3.35
CA PRO A 60 14.94 15.64 -2.03
C PRO A 60 13.95 16.62 -1.38
N ALA A 61 13.14 17.33 -2.18
CA ALA A 61 12.05 18.17 -1.71
C ALA A 61 10.85 17.38 -1.14
N ASP A 62 10.70 16.10 -1.49
CA ASP A 62 9.73 15.21 -0.85
C ASP A 62 10.10 15.00 0.62
N THR A 63 9.09 14.77 1.46
CA THR A 63 9.30 14.54 2.89
C THR A 63 9.98 13.20 3.14
N CYS A 64 11.10 13.24 3.86
CA CYS A 64 11.74 12.05 4.38
C CYS A 64 10.92 11.47 5.53
N VAL A 65 10.29 10.30 5.34
CA VAL A 65 9.40 9.70 6.33
C VAL A 65 10.14 9.27 7.61
N ALA A 66 11.46 9.07 7.52
CA ALA A 66 12.28 8.69 8.67
C ALA A 66 12.68 9.86 9.59
N CYS A 67 12.71 11.11 9.10
CA CYS A 67 13.19 12.26 9.89
C CYS A 67 12.43 13.58 9.67
N GLY A 68 11.43 13.61 8.79
CA GLY A 68 10.65 14.80 8.45
C GLY A 68 11.33 15.81 7.53
N ALA A 69 12.59 15.60 7.13
CA ALA A 69 13.32 16.56 6.30
C ALA A 69 12.70 16.69 4.89
N THR A 70 12.54 17.92 4.40
CA THR A 70 12.18 18.27 3.01
C THR A 70 13.40 18.71 2.20
N THR A 71 14.58 18.31 2.65
CA THR A 71 15.87 18.49 1.98
C THR A 71 16.68 17.20 2.10
N ALA A 72 17.72 17.04 1.28
CA ALA A 72 18.57 15.86 1.29
C ALA A 72 19.04 15.50 2.72
N CYS A 73 18.88 14.24 3.10
CA CYS A 73 19.24 13.74 4.42
C CYS A 73 19.89 12.35 4.32
N ALA A 74 20.62 11.95 5.36
CA ALA A 74 21.40 10.71 5.39
C ALA A 74 20.63 9.49 5.93
N CYS A 75 19.29 9.56 6.01
CA CYS A 75 18.48 8.44 6.47
C CYS A 75 18.64 7.23 5.54
N ILE A 76 18.75 6.03 6.12
CA ILE A 76 18.97 4.78 5.41
C ILE A 76 17.65 4.00 5.39
N TYR A 77 17.24 3.54 4.20
CA TYR A 77 15.99 2.80 4.01
C TYR A 77 15.91 1.56 4.91
N ASP A 78 16.96 0.75 4.95
CA ASP A 78 17.02 -0.47 5.75
C ASP A 78 16.84 -0.20 7.26
N ASN A 79 17.34 0.92 7.77
CA ASN A 79 17.15 1.28 9.17
C ASN A 79 15.69 1.65 9.45
N TRP A 80 15.08 2.45 8.56
CA TRP A 80 13.69 2.86 8.70
C TRP A 80 12.73 1.68 8.59
N VAL A 81 12.89 0.81 7.59
CA VAL A 81 11.97 -0.32 7.37
C VAL A 81 12.06 -1.34 8.51
N ASN A 82 13.26 -1.62 9.03
CA ASN A 82 13.42 -2.51 10.17
C ASN A 82 12.79 -1.92 11.44
N HIS A 83 12.96 -0.61 11.69
CA HIS A 83 12.36 0.05 12.83
C HIS A 83 10.83 0.05 12.78
N THR A 84 10.25 0.54 11.67
CA THR A 84 8.79 0.65 11.49
C THR A 84 8.14 -0.72 11.60
N ARG A 85 8.71 -1.73 10.94
CA ARG A 85 8.18 -3.10 10.97
C ARG A 85 8.16 -3.70 12.37
N THR A 86 9.28 -3.64 13.09
CA THR A 86 9.37 -4.22 14.44
C THR A 86 8.37 -3.58 15.39
N ASN A 87 8.08 -2.30 15.21
CA ASN A 87 7.08 -1.61 16.01
C ASN A 87 5.66 -2.11 15.70
N TRP A 88 5.26 -2.21 14.44
CA TRP A 88 3.84 -2.36 14.07
C TRP A 88 3.35 -3.78 13.86
N ILE A 89 4.23 -4.72 13.51
CA ILE A 89 3.84 -6.12 13.34
C ILE A 89 3.28 -6.73 14.63
N ASN A 90 3.67 -6.20 15.79
CA ASN A 90 3.22 -6.65 17.11
C ASN A 90 2.04 -5.84 17.67
N ARG A 91 1.68 -4.73 17.02
CA ARG A 91 0.61 -3.81 17.44
C ARG A 91 -0.62 -3.89 16.53
N THR A 92 -0.60 -4.77 15.55
CA THR A 92 -1.70 -5.03 14.62
C THR A 92 -1.97 -6.52 14.51
N THR A 93 -3.23 -6.86 14.24
CA THR A 93 -3.65 -8.25 14.00
C THR A 93 -4.47 -8.34 12.72
N ILE A 94 -4.32 -9.44 11.99
CA ILE A 94 -5.14 -9.74 10.82
C ILE A 94 -6.27 -10.67 11.25
N GLN A 95 -7.51 -10.28 10.95
CA GLN A 95 -8.70 -11.04 11.35
C GLN A 95 -9.64 -11.24 10.16
N PRO A 96 -10.38 -12.37 10.09
CA PRO A 96 -11.39 -12.56 9.07
C PRO A 96 -12.56 -11.58 9.26
N VAL A 97 -13.00 -10.95 8.17
CA VAL A 97 -14.10 -10.00 8.12
C VAL A 97 -15.13 -10.50 7.11
N GLN A 98 -16.39 -10.66 7.56
CA GLN A 98 -17.43 -11.32 6.78
C GLN A 98 -17.70 -10.64 5.42
N SER A 99 -17.60 -9.33 5.34
CA SER A 99 -17.89 -8.54 4.12
C SER A 99 -16.66 -8.33 3.21
N ALA A 100 -15.45 -8.59 3.70
CA ALA A 100 -14.21 -8.16 3.05
C ALA A 100 -13.09 -9.22 2.99
N GLY A 101 -13.33 -10.42 3.50
CA GLY A 101 -12.33 -11.48 3.58
C GLY A 101 -11.50 -11.34 4.85
N PHE A 102 -10.47 -10.48 4.82
CA PHE A 102 -9.62 -10.18 5.97
C PHE A 102 -9.51 -8.66 6.18
N GLY A 103 -9.27 -8.25 7.42
CA GLY A 103 -9.02 -6.87 7.81
C GLY A 103 -7.80 -6.75 8.72
N LEU A 104 -7.21 -5.56 8.77
CA LEU A 104 -6.14 -5.20 9.70
C LEU A 104 -6.74 -4.45 10.90
N PHE A 105 -6.45 -4.92 12.10
CA PHE A 105 -7.00 -4.41 13.36
C PHE A 105 -5.90 -3.91 14.28
N ALA A 106 -6.16 -2.81 14.98
CA ALA A 106 -5.31 -2.34 16.06
C ALA A 106 -5.33 -3.31 17.24
N SER A 107 -4.17 -3.59 17.84
CA SER A 107 -4.05 -4.44 19.04
C SER A 107 -3.85 -3.62 20.32
N GLU A 108 -3.77 -2.31 20.18
CA GLU A 108 -3.71 -1.28 21.23
C GLU A 108 -4.15 0.05 20.62
N CYS A 109 -4.32 1.09 21.44
CA CYS A 109 -4.57 2.43 20.93
C CYS A 109 -3.40 2.95 20.08
N ILE A 110 -3.69 3.54 18.92
CA ILE A 110 -2.72 4.08 17.97
C ILE A 110 -2.98 5.58 17.79
N PRO A 111 -2.04 6.47 18.18
CA PRO A 111 -2.23 7.91 18.00
C PRO A 111 -2.30 8.33 16.52
N ALA A 112 -2.97 9.44 16.22
CA ALA A 112 -2.95 10.09 14.92
C ALA A 112 -1.51 10.44 14.47
N GLY A 113 -1.26 10.40 13.16
CA GLY A 113 0.07 10.69 12.58
C GLY A 113 1.05 9.51 12.67
N THR A 114 0.60 8.35 13.12
CA THR A 114 1.45 7.17 13.30
C THR A 114 1.61 6.42 11.98
N ILE A 115 2.86 6.26 11.52
CA ILE A 115 3.19 5.44 10.35
C ILE A 115 3.14 3.97 10.75
N LEU A 116 2.23 3.19 10.15
CA LEU A 116 2.04 1.77 10.43
C LEU A 116 3.07 0.89 9.72
N ASP A 117 3.10 0.90 8.39
CA ASP A 117 4.11 0.15 7.63
C ASP A 117 4.20 0.69 6.21
N GLU A 118 5.25 0.29 5.49
CA GLU A 118 5.31 0.45 4.04
C GLU A 118 4.18 -0.39 3.39
N TYR A 119 3.54 0.15 2.36
CA TYR A 119 2.70 -0.62 1.45
C TYR A 119 3.62 -1.21 0.38
N CYS A 120 4.06 -2.45 0.57
CA CYS A 120 5.02 -3.09 -0.32
C CYS A 120 4.44 -4.30 -1.07
N GLY A 121 5.03 -4.59 -2.22
CA GLY A 121 4.64 -5.70 -3.09
C GLY A 121 5.62 -5.91 -4.23
N GLU A 122 5.16 -6.54 -5.30
CA GLU A 122 5.92 -6.72 -6.53
C GLU A 122 5.83 -5.44 -7.37
N LEU A 123 6.98 -4.86 -7.77
CA LEU A 123 7.00 -3.74 -8.69
C LEU A 123 6.73 -4.23 -10.11
N VAL A 124 5.68 -3.70 -10.72
CA VAL A 124 5.23 -4.05 -12.07
C VAL A 124 5.06 -2.78 -12.92
N PRO A 125 5.20 -2.89 -14.26
CA PRO A 125 4.83 -1.80 -15.16
C PRO A 125 3.37 -1.38 -14.97
N GLU A 126 3.06 -0.09 -15.17
CA GLU A 126 1.69 0.41 -15.26
C GLU A 126 1.16 0.13 -16.67
N ASP A 127 0.89 -1.15 -16.95
CA ASP A 127 0.34 -1.60 -18.22
C ASP A 127 -0.77 -2.63 -18.01
N PRO A 128 -1.96 -2.45 -18.62
CA PRO A 128 -3.11 -3.33 -18.44
C PRO A 128 -2.85 -4.79 -18.84
N THR A 129 -1.89 -5.09 -19.72
CA THR A 129 -1.60 -6.45 -20.19
C THR A 129 -0.61 -7.21 -19.28
N VAL A 130 0.08 -6.51 -18.39
CA VAL A 130 1.06 -7.08 -17.43
C VAL A 130 0.57 -6.98 -16.00
N SER A 131 -0.06 -5.84 -15.67
CA SER A 131 -0.85 -5.74 -14.47
C SER A 131 -1.91 -6.82 -14.61
N ASN A 132 -1.91 -7.80 -13.73
CA ASN A 132 -3.00 -8.76 -13.69
C ASN A 132 -4.29 -7.93 -13.59
N GLU A 133 -5.11 -7.89 -14.65
CA GLU A 133 -6.32 -7.04 -14.69
C GLU A 133 -7.31 -7.41 -13.56
N GLU A 134 -7.11 -8.58 -12.96
CA GLU A 134 -7.82 -9.10 -11.79
C GLU A 134 -7.16 -8.74 -10.44
N SER A 135 -5.92 -8.25 -10.41
CA SER A 135 -5.27 -7.84 -9.15
C SER A 135 -5.93 -6.58 -8.61
N THR A 136 -6.25 -6.63 -7.32
CA THR A 136 -6.98 -5.57 -6.63
C THR A 136 -6.14 -4.85 -5.58
N TYR A 137 -4.87 -5.28 -5.43
CA TYR A 137 -3.90 -4.79 -4.45
C TYR A 137 -2.84 -3.87 -5.03
N TRP A 138 -3.21 -3.16 -6.08
CA TRP A 138 -2.31 -2.39 -6.88
C TRP A 138 -2.26 -0.95 -6.39
N SER A 139 -1.07 -0.35 -6.26
CA SER A 139 -0.92 1.08 -5.96
C SER A 139 0.23 1.69 -6.76
N ASN A 140 -0.04 2.80 -7.44
CA ASN A 140 0.99 3.54 -8.20
C ASN A 140 2.10 4.07 -7.30
N ILE A 141 3.31 4.20 -7.82
CA ILE A 141 4.42 4.91 -7.18
C ILE A 141 5.29 5.54 -8.28
N PRO A 142 5.84 6.75 -8.05
CA PRO A 142 6.75 7.35 -9.00
C PRO A 142 7.99 6.48 -9.23
N CYS A 143 8.37 6.31 -10.49
CA CYS A 143 9.49 5.49 -10.91
C CYS A 143 10.41 6.23 -11.89
N GLY A 144 11.63 5.68 -12.04
CA GLY A 144 12.70 6.27 -12.83
C GLY A 144 13.37 7.46 -12.15
N PRO A 145 14.35 8.06 -12.84
CA PRO A 145 15.07 9.22 -12.34
C PRO A 145 14.19 10.47 -12.36
N ARG A 146 14.55 11.44 -11.52
CA ARG A 146 13.92 12.77 -11.56
C ARG A 146 14.16 13.42 -12.93
N PRO A 147 13.15 14.09 -13.51
CA PRO A 147 13.39 14.89 -14.70
C PRO A 147 14.42 15.98 -14.42
N SER A 148 15.39 16.15 -15.31
CA SER A 148 16.33 17.27 -15.21
C SER A 148 15.61 18.58 -15.57
N PRO A 149 15.89 19.71 -14.90
CA PRO A 149 15.37 21.02 -15.32
C PRO A 149 15.74 21.37 -16.78
N ALA A 150 16.79 20.75 -17.33
CA ALA A 150 17.24 20.93 -18.70
C ALA A 150 16.53 20.00 -19.71
N THR A 151 15.69 19.05 -19.27
CA THR A 151 14.96 18.17 -20.19
C THR A 151 13.78 18.92 -20.83
N ARG A 152 14.07 19.46 -22.02
CA ARG A 152 13.15 19.96 -23.07
C ARG A 152 12.42 21.27 -22.77
N TYR A 153 13.08 22.38 -23.08
CA TYR A 153 12.45 23.66 -23.46
C TYR A 153 11.38 24.19 -22.48
N GLY A 154 11.57 24.04 -21.17
CA GLY A 154 10.64 24.57 -20.17
C GLY A 154 9.26 23.87 -20.15
N ARG A 155 9.14 22.66 -20.69
CA ARG A 155 7.92 21.85 -20.55
C ARG A 155 8.01 20.98 -19.29
N PRO A 156 6.90 20.84 -18.52
CA PRO A 156 6.81 19.80 -17.50
C PRO A 156 7.07 18.43 -18.14
N VAL A 157 8.00 17.69 -17.57
CA VAL A 157 8.21 16.28 -17.94
C VAL A 157 7.39 15.45 -16.96
N GLU A 158 6.55 14.57 -17.49
CA GLU A 158 5.78 13.64 -16.67
C GLU A 158 6.73 12.71 -15.91
N ILE A 159 6.49 12.53 -14.62
CA ILE A 159 7.24 11.56 -13.82
C ILE A 159 6.65 10.19 -14.13
N GLY A 160 7.50 9.24 -14.58
CA GLY A 160 7.11 7.86 -14.78
C GLY A 160 6.41 7.28 -13.56
N GLN A 161 5.39 6.47 -13.78
CA GLN A 161 4.69 5.74 -12.74
C GLN A 161 4.86 4.25 -13.00
N CYS A 162 5.11 3.49 -11.94
CA CYS A 162 4.94 2.05 -11.94
C CYS A 162 4.00 1.70 -10.80
N ALA A 163 3.79 0.42 -10.56
CA ALA A 163 2.92 0.02 -9.48
C ALA A 163 3.50 -1.03 -8.57
N ILE A 164 2.96 -1.03 -7.36
CA ILE A 164 3.18 -2.00 -6.31
C ILE A 164 1.98 -2.95 -6.33
N ASP A 165 2.17 -4.18 -6.77
CA ASP A 165 1.15 -5.24 -6.71
C ASP A 165 1.39 -6.13 -5.48
N ALA A 166 0.51 -6.02 -4.48
CA ALA A 166 0.59 -6.82 -3.27
C ALA A 166 -0.24 -8.13 -3.31
N GLN A 167 -0.74 -8.56 -4.48
CA GLN A 167 -1.60 -9.76 -4.62
C GLN A 167 -0.95 -11.03 -4.11
N ASN A 168 0.25 -11.34 -4.57
CA ASN A 168 0.94 -12.59 -4.21
C ASN A 168 1.92 -12.39 -3.05
N ARG A 169 2.48 -11.19 -2.94
CA ARG A 169 3.50 -10.86 -1.95
C ARG A 169 3.32 -9.42 -1.50
N GLY A 170 3.24 -9.19 -0.19
CA GLY A 170 3.19 -7.83 0.36
C GLY A 170 3.27 -7.78 1.88
N SER A 171 3.27 -6.56 2.43
CA SER A 171 3.25 -6.29 3.87
C SER A 171 1.84 -6.46 4.46
N ALA A 172 1.70 -6.31 5.78
CA ALA A 172 0.40 -6.44 6.46
C ALA A 172 -0.62 -5.37 6.03
N THR A 173 -0.14 -4.22 5.53
CA THR A 173 -0.99 -3.11 5.08
C THR A 173 -1.86 -3.44 3.87
N ARG A 174 -1.54 -4.52 3.13
CA ARG A 174 -2.44 -5.05 2.07
C ARG A 174 -3.82 -5.47 2.59
N PHE A 175 -3.96 -5.75 3.89
CA PHE A 175 -5.23 -6.17 4.51
C PHE A 175 -6.06 -4.99 5.04
N VAL A 176 -5.61 -3.75 4.86
CA VAL A 176 -6.38 -2.56 5.25
C VAL A 176 -7.53 -2.38 4.26
N ASN A 177 -8.76 -2.41 4.76
CA ASN A 177 -9.96 -2.34 3.93
C ASN A 177 -10.38 -0.90 3.61
N HIS A 178 -11.33 -0.75 2.69
CA HIS A 178 -11.93 0.53 2.37
C HIS A 178 -12.98 0.97 3.40
N SER A 179 -12.93 2.24 3.83
CA SER A 179 -14.09 2.95 4.39
C SER A 179 -14.26 4.34 3.76
N CYS A 180 -15.50 4.79 3.63
CA CYS A 180 -15.82 6.18 3.28
C CYS A 180 -15.54 7.16 4.43
N VAL A 181 -15.33 6.65 5.65
CA VAL A 181 -14.84 7.39 6.83
C VAL A 181 -13.55 6.70 7.29
N PRO A 182 -12.42 6.96 6.59
CA PRO A 182 -11.17 6.25 6.86
C PRO A 182 -10.52 6.69 8.18
N LEU A 183 -9.74 5.79 8.78
CA LEU A 183 -8.94 6.07 9.99
C LEU A 183 -7.45 6.29 9.67
N ALA A 184 -7.02 5.83 8.49
CA ALA A 184 -5.69 5.97 7.96
C ALA A 184 -5.73 6.41 6.49
N ALA A 185 -4.60 6.83 5.96
CA ALA A 185 -4.42 7.09 4.54
C ALA A 185 -3.09 6.53 4.02
N ILE A 186 -3.01 6.36 2.70
CA ILE A 186 -1.76 6.00 2.01
C ILE A 186 -1.08 7.29 1.57
N PHE A 187 0.19 7.43 1.96
CA PHE A 187 1.03 8.58 1.66
C PHE A 187 2.21 8.15 0.81
N GLU A 188 2.76 9.12 0.07
CA GLU A 188 4.03 9.00 -0.64
C GLU A 188 5.10 9.84 0.07
N GLY A 189 6.33 9.37 0.01
CA GLY A 189 7.48 10.10 0.53
C GLY A 189 8.78 9.42 0.15
N ARG A 190 9.85 9.73 0.89
CA ARG A 190 11.16 9.12 0.68
C ARG A 190 11.81 8.67 1.98
N VAL A 191 12.82 7.83 1.86
CA VAL A 191 13.82 7.62 2.91
C VAL A 191 15.19 8.02 2.39
N GLY A 192 15.80 9.01 3.05
CA GLY A 192 17.08 9.55 2.61
C GLY A 192 17.00 10.08 1.18
N THR A 193 18.10 9.98 0.45
CA THR A 193 18.16 10.24 -0.98
C THR A 193 18.09 8.96 -1.82
N GLN A 194 17.71 7.83 -1.19
CA GLN A 194 17.92 6.49 -1.75
C GLN A 194 16.63 5.83 -2.25
N ARG A 195 15.47 6.18 -1.68
CA ARG A 195 14.27 5.37 -1.88
C ARG A 195 12.98 6.18 -1.79
N ARG A 196 12.12 6.07 -2.80
CA ARG A 196 10.70 6.44 -2.71
C ARG A 196 9.93 5.35 -1.97
N VAL A 197 8.94 5.73 -1.17
CA VAL A 197 8.11 4.80 -0.40
C VAL A 197 6.65 5.20 -0.46
N LYS A 198 5.77 4.19 -0.47
CA LYS A 198 4.36 4.33 -0.10
C LYS A 198 4.12 3.72 1.26
N TYR A 199 3.40 4.41 2.13
CA TYR A 199 3.19 3.96 3.51
C TYR A 199 1.78 4.28 3.99
N VAL A 200 1.30 3.48 4.93
CA VAL A 200 0.01 3.74 5.61
C VAL A 200 0.29 4.51 6.89
N GLN A 201 -0.41 5.62 7.09
CA GLN A 201 -0.32 6.43 8.30
C GLN A 201 -1.73 6.74 8.83
N THR A 202 -1.90 6.67 10.15
CA THR A 202 -3.15 7.04 10.81
C THR A 202 -3.40 8.53 10.69
N ILE A 203 -4.65 8.92 10.41
CA ILE A 203 -5.06 10.33 10.30
C ILE A 203 -5.91 10.78 11.49
N VAL A 204 -6.34 9.83 12.32
CA VAL A 204 -7.02 10.03 13.59
C VAL A 204 -6.46 9.04 14.61
N ASP A 205 -6.79 9.23 15.89
CA ASP A 205 -6.54 8.22 16.90
C ASP A 205 -7.40 6.98 16.60
N ILE A 206 -6.81 5.79 16.74
CA ILE A 206 -7.47 4.49 16.56
C ILE A 206 -7.52 3.80 17.90
N ASP A 207 -8.70 3.35 18.32
CA ASP A 207 -8.85 2.61 19.56
C ASP A 207 -8.38 1.15 19.41
N GLU A 208 -8.04 0.52 20.52
CA GLU A 208 -7.76 -0.91 20.57
C GLU A 208 -8.91 -1.73 19.96
N TYR A 209 -8.55 -2.74 19.15
CA TYR A 209 -9.48 -3.61 18.42
C TYR A 209 -10.32 -2.97 17.32
N GLN A 210 -10.11 -1.70 16.98
CA GLN A 210 -10.72 -1.11 15.79
C GLN A 210 -10.07 -1.64 14.51
N GLU A 211 -10.90 -1.88 13.48
CA GLU A 211 -10.42 -2.16 12.13
C GLU A 211 -9.88 -0.87 11.51
N ILE A 212 -8.69 -0.97 10.90
CA ILE A 212 -8.02 0.14 10.24
C ILE A 212 -8.53 0.19 8.79
N PHE A 213 -9.03 1.36 8.40
CA PHE A 213 -9.55 1.61 7.06
C PHE A 213 -8.86 2.77 6.36
N VAL A 214 -8.74 2.68 5.04
CA VAL A 214 -8.29 3.77 4.16
C VAL A 214 -9.36 4.10 3.12
N ASP A 215 -9.30 5.29 2.52
CA ASP A 215 -10.08 5.59 1.32
C ASP A 215 -9.37 4.99 0.10
N TYR A 216 -10.05 4.14 -0.68
CA TYR A 216 -9.49 3.54 -1.90
C TYR A 216 -9.52 4.48 -3.10
N GLY A 217 -10.22 5.63 -2.99
CA GLY A 217 -10.24 6.65 -4.02
C GLY A 217 -11.38 6.52 -5.02
N GLU A 218 -11.48 7.55 -5.86
CA GLU A 218 -12.56 7.69 -6.84
C GLU A 218 -12.48 6.65 -7.97
N GLU A 219 -11.28 6.22 -8.36
CA GLU A 219 -11.12 5.21 -9.40
C GLU A 219 -11.62 3.83 -8.92
N TRP A 220 -11.34 3.45 -7.67
CA TRP A 220 -11.97 2.27 -7.08
C TRP A 220 -13.49 2.41 -7.03
N LEU A 221 -14.00 3.57 -6.58
CA LEU A 221 -15.43 3.79 -6.52
C LEU A 221 -16.07 3.68 -7.89
N LYS A 222 -15.44 4.18 -8.96
CA LYS A 222 -15.96 4.02 -10.34
C LYS A 222 -16.02 2.55 -10.74
N ALA A 223 -14.98 1.78 -10.44
CA ALA A 223 -14.88 0.37 -10.78
C ALA A 223 -15.88 -0.50 -9.99
N GLU A 224 -16.11 -0.17 -8.71
CA GLU A 224 -16.96 -0.97 -7.85
C GLU A 224 -18.43 -0.55 -7.87
N PRO A 225 -19.37 -1.51 -8.03
CA PRO A 225 -20.78 -1.20 -8.03
C PRO A 225 -21.29 -0.82 -6.63
N HIS A 226 -20.71 -1.40 -5.56
CA HIS A 226 -21.15 -1.20 -4.19
C HIS A 226 -19.99 -1.17 -3.19
N CYS A 227 -20.15 -0.35 -2.15
CA CYS A 227 -19.26 -0.27 -1.01
C CYS A 227 -19.88 -0.93 0.24
N TRP A 228 -19.04 -1.63 0.99
CA TRP A 228 -19.42 -2.47 2.12
C TRP A 228 -18.98 -1.89 3.48
N CYS A 229 -18.57 -0.63 3.53
CA CYS A 229 -18.05 -0.01 4.76
C CYS A 229 -19.09 0.21 5.86
N GLY A 230 -20.38 0.23 5.52
CA GLY A 230 -21.46 0.43 6.50
C GLY A 230 -21.61 1.86 7.03
N GLU A 231 -20.82 2.81 6.54
CA GLU A 231 -20.88 4.21 6.99
C GLU A 231 -22.17 4.92 6.60
N LYS A 232 -22.68 5.78 7.50
CA LYS A 232 -23.93 6.54 7.28
C LYS A 232 -23.91 7.37 6.00
N ASN A 233 -22.76 7.96 5.69
CA ASN A 233 -22.54 8.79 4.51
C ASN A 233 -21.70 8.04 3.45
N CYS A 234 -21.90 6.73 3.30
CA CYS A 234 -21.23 5.94 2.28
C CYS A 234 -21.51 6.48 0.87
N ARG A 235 -20.46 6.59 0.04
CA ARG A 235 -20.56 7.12 -1.34
C ARG A 235 -21.27 6.16 -2.30
N LYS A 236 -21.27 4.85 -2.02
CA LYS A 236 -21.94 3.80 -2.81
C LYS A 236 -22.56 2.73 -1.89
N PRO A 237 -23.59 3.04 -1.10
CA PRO A 237 -24.12 2.10 -0.13
C PRO A 237 -24.77 0.91 -0.82
N ASN A 238 -24.52 -0.30 -0.32
CA ASN A 238 -25.29 -1.47 -0.75
C ASN A 238 -26.72 -1.40 -0.15
N GLN A 239 -27.69 -1.01 -0.98
CA GLN A 239 -29.09 -0.82 -0.55
C GLN A 239 -29.87 -2.14 -0.34
N ALA A 240 -29.32 -3.30 -0.73
CA ALA A 240 -30.07 -4.55 -0.74
C ALA A 240 -30.02 -5.34 0.58
N GLY A 241 -29.24 -4.93 1.59
CA GLY A 241 -29.01 -5.73 2.81
C GLY A 241 -28.40 -7.12 2.56
N GLY A 242 -28.08 -7.46 1.30
CA GLY A 242 -27.49 -8.72 0.89
C GLY A 242 -26.02 -8.74 1.28
N ARG A 243 -25.58 -9.80 1.95
CA ARG A 243 -24.17 -10.03 2.29
C ARG A 243 -23.34 -10.17 1.02
N ARG A 244 -22.07 -9.74 1.03
CA ARG A 244 -21.14 -10.04 -0.06
C ARG A 244 -21.01 -11.56 -0.12
N GLY A 245 -21.32 -12.17 -1.27
CA GLY A 245 -20.98 -13.58 -1.49
C GLY A 245 -19.47 -13.77 -1.33
N PRO A 246 -19.00 -14.98 -0.97
CA PRO A 246 -17.57 -15.25 -0.93
C PRO A 246 -16.95 -14.88 -2.29
N PRO A 247 -15.76 -14.23 -2.32
CA PRO A 247 -15.11 -13.87 -3.57
C PRO A 247 -14.91 -15.13 -4.44
N PRO A 248 -15.08 -15.03 -5.77
CA PRO A 248 -14.72 -16.13 -6.65
C PRO A 248 -13.21 -16.37 -6.50
N GLY A 249 -12.82 -17.52 -5.93
CA GLY A 249 -11.40 -17.87 -5.71
C GLY A 249 -11.00 -18.40 -4.32
N GLY A 250 -11.94 -18.60 -3.39
CA GLY A 250 -11.64 -19.23 -2.08
C GLY A 250 -11.37 -18.25 -0.94
N PRO A 251 -11.08 -18.74 0.28
CA PRO A 251 -11.12 -17.97 1.54
C PRO A 251 -9.90 -17.04 1.75
N GLY A 252 -9.44 -16.36 0.69
CA GLY A 252 -8.33 -15.41 0.72
C GLY A 252 -8.42 -14.32 -0.35
N GLY A 253 -9.56 -14.20 -1.04
CA GLY A 253 -9.77 -13.19 -2.06
C GLY A 253 -10.02 -11.79 -1.46
N PRO A 254 -9.47 -10.72 -2.02
CA PRO A 254 -9.48 -9.38 -1.44
C PRO A 254 -10.68 -8.56 -1.86
N PRO A 255 -10.90 -7.38 -1.26
CA PRO A 255 -11.71 -6.35 -1.91
C PRO A 255 -11.05 -5.85 -3.22
N PRO A 256 -11.86 -5.51 -4.23
CA PRO A 256 -11.45 -4.97 -5.52
C PRO A 256 -10.66 -3.65 -5.50
N LYS A 257 -10.11 -3.32 -6.68
CA LYS A 257 -9.07 -2.36 -7.09
C LYS A 257 -8.88 -1.07 -6.27
N ALA A 258 -8.02 -1.05 -5.26
CA ALA A 258 -7.57 0.20 -4.64
C ALA A 258 -6.68 1.03 -5.60
N VAL A 259 -7.24 1.59 -6.69
CA VAL A 259 -6.52 2.57 -7.51
C VAL A 259 -6.43 3.86 -6.70
N ALA A 260 -5.30 3.97 -5.98
CA ALA A 260 -4.80 5.14 -5.29
C ALA A 260 -5.90 6.11 -4.82
N GLY A 261 -6.42 5.82 -3.62
CA GLY A 261 -6.95 6.85 -2.74
C GLY A 261 -6.05 8.06 -2.71
N ARG A 262 -6.68 9.24 -2.68
CA ARG A 262 -6.07 10.56 -2.63
C ARG A 262 -4.76 10.51 -1.84
N VAL A 263 -3.62 10.53 -2.55
CA VAL A 263 -2.29 10.57 -1.91
C VAL A 263 -2.24 11.92 -1.19
N ALA A 264 -2.39 11.88 0.13
CA ALA A 264 -2.20 13.07 0.93
C ALA A 264 -0.71 13.42 0.89
N ARG A 265 -0.39 14.71 0.66
CA ARG A 265 0.99 15.17 0.79
C ARG A 265 1.34 15.19 2.27
N ALA A 266 2.49 14.61 2.63
CA ALA A 266 3.00 14.69 3.99
C ALA A 266 3.11 16.16 4.43
N GLY A 267 2.51 16.50 5.58
CA GLY A 267 2.49 17.86 6.11
C GLY A 267 1.23 18.69 5.86
N SER A 268 0.18 18.10 5.27
CA SER A 268 -1.12 18.76 5.03
C SER A 268 -2.25 18.18 5.88
N VAL A 269 -2.04 18.07 7.20
CA VAL A 269 -3.12 17.81 8.18
C VAL A 269 -3.38 19.07 8.98
#